data_AF-A0A351MSX5-F1
#
_entry.id   AF-A0A351MSX5-F1
#
_cell.length_a   1.000
_cell.length_b   1.000
_cell.length_c   1.000
_cell.angle_alpha   90.00
_cell.angle_beta   90.00
_cell.angle_gamma   90.00
#
_symmetry.space_group_name_H-M   'P 1'
#
loop_
_entity.id
_entity.type
_entity.pdbx_description
1 polymer ?
#
loop_
_entity_poly.entity_id
_entity_poly.type
_entity_poly.pdbx_seq_one_letter_code
_entity_poly.pdbx_strand_id
1 'polypeptide(L)' 'MSTGQTITIQAGKLSVPDHPIVPFIEGDGTGPDIWRASVRVIDAAVKKAYAG' A
#
# COMPACT_ATOMS: atom_id res chain seq x y z
N MET A 1 10.33 15.18 2.17
CA MET A 1 9.24 14.28 1.72
C MET A 1 9.90 12.97 1.35
N SER A 2 9.54 11.85 1.98
CA SER A 2 10.05 10.56 1.51
C SER A 2 9.35 10.23 0.20
N THR A 3 10.12 10.08 -0.86
CA THR A 3 9.63 9.60 -2.15
C THR A 3 9.43 8.10 -2.03
N GLY A 4 8.25 7.59 -2.34
CA GLY A 4 7.99 6.13 -2.34
C GLY A 4 8.93 5.38 -3.28
N GLN A 5 9.13 4.09 -3.01
CA GLN A 5 10.07 3.22 -3.73
C GLN A 5 9.32 2.09 -4.45
N THR A 6 9.77 1.71 -5.64
CA THR A 6 9.15 0.64 -6.43
C THR A 6 9.49 -0.73 -5.86
N ILE A 7 8.51 -1.64 -5.84
CA ILE A 7 8.73 -3.07 -5.55
C ILE A 7 9.39 -3.72 -6.77
N THR A 8 10.42 -4.54 -6.55
CA THR A 8 11.13 -5.25 -7.65
C THR A 8 11.02 -6.77 -7.51
N ILE A 9 11.28 -7.49 -8.61
CA ILE A 9 11.39 -8.97 -8.61
C ILE A 9 12.81 -9.34 -9.00
N GLN A 10 13.46 -10.18 -8.19
CA GLN A 10 14.79 -10.72 -8.44
C GLN A 10 14.75 -12.24 -8.27
N ALA A 11 15.15 -12.99 -9.29
CA ALA A 11 15.14 -14.46 -9.29
C ALA A 11 13.80 -15.08 -8.80
N GLY A 12 12.67 -14.49 -9.21
CA GLY A 12 11.33 -14.95 -8.84
C GLY A 12 10.87 -14.56 -7.42
N LYS A 13 11.65 -13.79 -6.67
CA LYS A 13 11.29 -13.29 -5.33
C LYS A 13 11.04 -11.78 -5.36
N LEU A 14 10.02 -11.33 -4.63
CA LEU A 14 9.75 -9.91 -4.42
C LEU A 14 10.79 -9.32 -3.46
N SER A 15 11.33 -8.17 -3.82
CA SER A 15 12.08 -7.28 -2.93
C SER A 15 11.22 -6.05 -2.68
N VAL A 16 10.72 -5.94 -1.44
CA VAL A 16 9.77 -4.90 -1.01
C VAL A 16 10.49 -3.95 -0.06
N PRO A 17 10.63 -2.65 -0.39
CA PRO A 17 11.23 -1.65 0.49
C PRO A 17 10.28 -1.22 1.61
N ASP A 18 10.79 -0.50 2.61
CA ASP A 18 10.00 -0.01 3.77
C ASP A 18 8.95 1.04 3.39
N HIS A 19 9.19 1.79 2.31
CA HIS A 19 8.25 2.77 1.77
C HIS A 19 7.81 2.41 0.34
N PRO A 20 7.05 1.31 0.15
CA PRO A 20 6.70 0.84 -1.18
C PRO A 20 5.59 1.67 -1.82
N ILE A 21 5.64 1.83 -3.14
CA ILE A 21 4.52 2.32 -3.94
C ILE A 21 3.60 1.13 -4.24
N VAL A 22 2.34 1.23 -3.80
CA VAL A 22 1.29 0.23 -4.08
C VAL A 22 0.22 0.88 -4.97
N PRO A 23 0.19 0.57 -6.27
CA PRO A 23 -0.88 1.04 -7.15
C PRO A 23 -2.23 0.46 -6.73
N PHE A 24 -3.29 1.28 -6.82
CA PHE A 24 -4.66 0.84 -6.63
C PHE A 24 -5.55 1.40 -7.73
N ILE A 25 -6.69 0.76 -7.94
CA ILE A 25 -7.77 1.23 -8.80
C ILE A 25 -9.00 1.28 -7.89
N GLU A 26 -9.66 2.44 -7.81
CA GLU A 26 -10.83 2.61 -6.93
C GLU A 26 -12.01 1.75 -7.38
N GLY A 27 -12.09 1.45 -8.67
CA GLY A 27 -13.20 0.73 -9.29
C GLY A 27 -14.40 1.64 -9.53
N ASP A 28 -15.54 1.03 -9.80
CA ASP A 28 -16.83 1.68 -10.04
C ASP A 28 -17.87 1.29 -8.95
N GLY A 29 -19.08 1.84 -9.05
CA GLY A 29 -20.15 1.57 -8.08
C GLY A 29 -19.75 1.96 -6.65
N THR A 30 -19.74 0.97 -5.75
CA THR A 30 -19.34 1.15 -4.33
C THR A 30 -17.83 1.10 -4.11
N GLY A 31 -17.03 0.88 -5.16
CA GLY A 31 -15.57 0.77 -5.09
C GLY A 31 -14.89 1.95 -4.36
N PRO A 32 -15.14 3.22 -4.76
CA PRO A 32 -14.55 4.38 -4.09
C PRO A 32 -14.90 4.48 -2.60
N ASP A 33 -16.13 4.13 -2.22
CA ASP A 33 -16.56 4.15 -0.81
C ASP A 33 -15.85 3.07 0.02
N ILE A 34 -15.72 1.86 -0.53
CA ILE A 34 -14.98 0.76 0.11
C ILE A 34 -13.50 1.10 0.20
N TRP A 35 -12.89 1.60 -0.87
CA TRP A 35 -11.46 1.95 -0.89
C TRP A 35 -11.12 3.02 0.15
N ARG A 36 -11.95 4.06 0.27
CA ARG A 36 -11.79 5.12 1.26
C ARG A 36 -11.79 4.59 2.70
N ALA A 37 -12.51 3.52 2.98
CA ALA A 37 -12.48 2.84 4.28
C ALA A 37 -11.24 1.93 4.40
N SER A 38 -10.98 1.11 3.40
CA SER A 38 -9.88 0.12 3.38
C SER A 38 -8.51 0.76 3.56
N VAL A 39 -8.21 1.86 2.85
CA VAL A 39 -6.89 2.52 2.91
C VAL A 39 -6.56 2.96 4.34
N ARG A 40 -7.54 3.50 5.08
CA ARG A 40 -7.36 3.95 6.47
C ARG A 40 -7.07 2.79 7.43
N VAL A 41 -7.69 1.64 7.19
CA VAL A 41 -7.46 0.42 7.99
C VAL A 41 -6.05 -0.11 7.74
N ILE A 42 -5.63 -0.17 6.48
CA ILE A 42 -4.29 -0.64 6.10
C ILE A 42 -3.21 0.28 6.68
N ASP A 43 -3.36 1.61 6.50
CA ASP A 43 -2.41 2.60 7.05
C ASP A 43 -2.28 2.48 8.57
N ALA A 44 -3.41 2.35 9.28
CA ALA A 44 -3.41 2.19 10.72
C ALA A 44 -2.77 0.87 11.16
N ALA A 45 -2.98 -0.22 10.42
CA ALA A 45 -2.38 -1.51 10.69
C ALA A 45 -0.85 -1.47 10.54
N VAL A 46 -0.35 -0.87 9.45
CA VAL A 46 1.09 -0.66 9.23
C VAL A 46 1.69 0.17 10.36
N LYS A 47 1.08 1.32 10.66
CA LYS A 47 1.52 2.18 11.76
C LYS A 47 1.53 1.46 13.12
N LYS A 48 0.53 0.61 13.38
CA LYS A 48 0.44 -0.12 14.65
C LYS A 48 1.47 -1.24 14.76
N ALA A 49 1.68 -1.99 13.68
CA ALA A 49 2.60 -3.13 13.68
C ALA A 49 4.07 -2.69 13.65
N TYR A 50 4.36 -1.59 12.97
CA TYR A 50 5.73 -1.17 12.67
C TYR A 50 6.10 0.23 13.19
N ALA A 51 5.23 0.83 14.03
CA ALA A 51 5.35 2.19 14.59
C ALA A 51 5.23 3.36 13.59
N GLY A 52 4.94 3.07 12.32
CA GLY A 52 4.91 4.07 11.25
C GLY A 52 6.31 4.28 10.71
#